data_AF-A0AAU6B7R4-F1
#
_entry.id   AF-A0AAU6B7R4-F1
#
_cell.length_a   1.000
_cell.length_b   1.000
_cell.length_c   1.000
_cell.angle_alpha   90.00
_cell.angle_beta   90.00
_cell.angle_gamma   90.00
#
_symmetry.space_group_name_H-M   'P 1'
#
loop_
_entity.id
_entity.type
_entity.pdbx_description
1 polymer ?
#
loop_
_entity_poly.entity_id
_entity_poly.type
_entity_poly.pdbx_seq_one_letter_code
_entity_poly.pdbx_strand_id
1 'polypeptide(L)'
;MRPAPHPRGVREALSAGVPMAAVPLFAEQPENAARVHGLGLGVHIDPAGLTPDALATGIERVLDEPSYRSAVRSFQRRILGLPALAAFTSALASLV
;
A
#
# COMPACT_ATOMS: atom_id res chain seq x y z
N MET A 1 -27.32 -4.96 -10.34
CA MET A 1 -26.08 -4.16 -10.39
C MET A 1 -25.22 -4.59 -9.20
N ARG A 2 -24.09 -5.28 -9.43
CA ARG A 2 -23.15 -5.61 -8.34
C ARG A 2 -22.38 -4.32 -8.01
N PRO A 3 -22.24 -3.93 -6.73
CA PRO A 3 -21.38 -2.79 -6.38
C PRO A 3 -19.96 -3.09 -6.86
N ALA A 4 -19.35 -2.12 -7.55
CA ALA A 4 -17.94 -2.21 -7.91
C ALA A 4 -17.12 -2.38 -6.61
N PRO A 5 -16.10 -3.25 -6.57
CA PRO A 5 -15.24 -3.35 -5.41
C PRO A 5 -14.64 -1.95 -5.17
N HIS A 6 -14.86 -1.38 -3.98
CA HIS A 6 -14.12 -0.20 -3.56
C HIS A 6 -12.65 -0.63 -3.44
N PRO A 7 -11.76 -0.23 -4.38
CA PRO A 7 -10.40 -0.71 -4.35
C PRO A 7 -9.74 -0.07 -3.14
N ARG A 8 -9.49 -0.87 -2.10
CA ARG A 8 -8.57 -0.51 -1.02
C ARG A 8 -7.16 -0.68 -1.58
N GLY A 9 -6.81 0.15 -2.57
CA GLY A 9 -5.69 -0.08 -3.49
C GLY A 9 -4.36 -0.37 -2.78
N VAL A 10 -4.10 0.33 -1.67
CA VAL A 10 -2.94 0.05 -0.80
C VAL A 10 -2.98 -1.36 -0.24
N ARG A 11 -4.06 -1.73 0.46
CA ARG A 11 -4.16 -3.04 1.10
C ARG A 11 -4.15 -4.18 0.07
N GLU A 12 -4.79 -4.00 -1.08
CA GLU A 12 -4.75 -4.96 -2.19
C GLU A 12 -3.34 -5.15 -2.74
N ALA A 13 -2.66 -4.06 -3.10
CA ALA A 13 -1.30 -4.10 -3.62
C ALA A 13 -0.34 -4.77 -2.62
N LEU A 14 -0.39 -4.36 -1.35
CA LEU A 14 0.48 -4.93 -0.31
C LEU A 14 0.18 -6.41 -0.04
N SER A 15 -1.09 -6.83 -0.07
CA SER A 15 -1.46 -8.26 0.08
C SER A 15 -1.04 -9.09 -1.14
N ALA A 16 -0.99 -8.49 -2.32
CA ALA A 16 -0.47 -9.10 -3.54
C ALA A 16 1.06 -9.07 -3.64
N GLY A 17 1.76 -8.37 -2.75
CA GLY A 17 3.22 -8.21 -2.80
C GLY A 17 3.67 -7.34 -3.98
N VAL A 18 2.87 -6.35 -4.35
CA VAL A 18 3.12 -5.41 -5.45
C VAL A 18 3.49 -4.04 -4.87
N PRO A 19 4.68 -3.49 -5.17
CA PRO A 19 5.04 -2.14 -4.74
C PRO A 19 4.27 -1.10 -5.57
N MET A 20 4.20 0.14 -5.09
CA MET A 20 3.30 1.14 -5.68
C MET A 20 3.95 2.50 -5.95
N ALA A 21 3.49 3.15 -7.03
CA ALA A 21 3.69 4.57 -7.28
C ALA A 21 2.39 5.30 -6.89
N ALA A 22 2.40 6.01 -5.75
CA ALA A 22 1.21 6.63 -5.18
C ALA A 22 1.13 8.12 -5.55
N VAL A 23 0.01 8.52 -6.17
CA VAL A 23 -0.37 9.92 -6.42
C VAL A 23 -1.58 10.23 -5.53
N PRO A 24 -1.39 10.78 -4.32
CA PRO A 24 -2.48 10.99 -3.39
C PRO A 24 -3.26 12.27 -3.72
N LEU A 25 -4.59 12.17 -3.88
CA LEU A 25 -5.42 13.31 -4.26
C LEU A 25 -6.22 13.92 -3.10
N PHE A 26 -6.83 13.09 -2.25
CA PHE A 26 -7.72 13.56 -1.18
C PHE A 26 -7.94 12.52 -0.08
N ALA A 27 -8.60 12.95 0.99
CA ALA A 27 -8.99 12.14 2.15
C ALA A 27 -7.79 11.43 2.80
N GLU A 28 -7.85 10.12 3.00
CA GLU A 28 -6.79 9.32 3.63
C GLU A 28 -5.59 9.03 2.71
N GLN A 29 -5.67 9.42 1.43
CA GLN A 29 -4.62 9.07 0.46
C GLN A 29 -3.24 9.69 0.79
N PRO A 30 -3.11 10.98 1.18
CA PRO A 30 -1.81 11.56 1.51
C PRO A 30 -1.10 10.86 2.66
N GLU A 31 -1.84 10.51 3.71
CA GLU A 31 -1.32 9.78 4.87
C GLU A 31 -0.90 8.36 4.50
N ASN A 32 -1.70 7.68 3.69
CA ASN A 32 -1.37 6.34 3.18
C ASN A 32 -0.13 6.37 2.28
N ALA A 33 -0.02 7.33 1.36
CA ALA A 33 1.14 7.50 0.49
C ALA A 33 2.41 7.81 1.31
N ALA A 34 2.31 8.66 2.33
CA ALA A 34 3.42 8.95 3.24
C ALA A 34 3.88 7.70 4.00
N ARG A 35 2.96 6.86 4.48
CA ARG A 35 3.30 5.58 5.14
C ARG A 35 3.94 4.58 4.17
N VAL A 36 3.39 4.46 2.96
CA VAL A 36 3.95 3.60 1.90
C VAL A 36 5.39 4.00 1.60
N HIS A 37 5.63 5.29 1.41
CA HIS A 37 6.96 5.83 1.15
C HIS A 37 7.91 5.62 2.35
N GLY A 38 7.48 6.00 3.55
CA GLY A 38 8.29 5.88 4.77
C GLY A 38 8.63 4.43 5.16
N LEU A 39 7.80 3.46 4.74
CA LEU A 39 8.07 2.03 4.92
C LEU A 39 8.86 1.41 3.76
N GLY A 40 9.22 2.18 2.73
CA GLY A 40 9.92 1.68 1.53
C GLY A 40 9.08 0.73 0.67
N LEU A 41 7.76 0.82 0.74
CA LEU A 41 6.82 -0.05 0.01
C LEU A 41 6.45 0.51 -1.38
N GLY A 42 6.96 1.68 -1.71
CA GLY A 42 6.67 2.40 -2.94
C GLY A 42 7.20 3.83 -2.92
N VAL A 43 6.87 4.57 -3.96
CA VAL A 43 7.19 6.00 -4.08
C VAL A 43 5.94 6.85 -3.89
N HIS A 44 6.14 8.04 -3.32
CA HIS A 44 5.13 9.10 -3.27
C HIS A 44 5.44 10.11 -4.37
N ILE A 45 4.45 10.38 -5.23
CA ILE A 45 4.52 11.36 -6.31
C ILE A 45 3.59 12.51 -5.95
N ASP A 46 4.16 13.71 -5.81
CA ASP A 46 3.42 14.91 -5.44
C ASP A 46 2.42 15.31 -6.55
N PRO A 47 1.10 15.35 -6.27
CA PRO A 47 0.11 15.79 -7.25
C PRO A 47 0.30 17.24 -7.71
N ALA A 48 0.89 18.13 -6.88
CA ALA A 48 1.08 19.53 -7.24
C ALA A 48 2.11 19.73 -8.36
N GLY A 49 3.06 18.80 -8.49
CA GLY A 49 4.10 18.78 -9.51
C GLY A 49 3.92 17.67 -10.56
N LEU A 50 2.72 17.08 -10.67
CA LEU A 50 2.51 15.91 -11.51
C LEU A 50 2.65 16.24 -13.00
N THR A 51 3.65 15.63 -13.62
CA THR A 51 3.86 15.62 -15.07
C THR A 51 3.96 14.18 -15.57
N PRO A 52 3.79 13.93 -16.89
CA PRO A 52 4.04 12.61 -17.46
C PRO A 52 5.44 12.08 -17.13
N ASP A 53 6.47 12.93 -17.18
CA ASP A 53 7.85 12.55 -16.89
C ASP A 53 8.06 12.22 -15.40
N ALA A 54 7.45 13.00 -14.50
CA ALA A 54 7.52 12.73 -13.06
C ALA A 54 6.82 11.40 -12.72
N LEU A 55 5.69 11.12 -13.37
CA LEU A 55 4.98 9.85 -13.22
C LEU A 55 5.81 8.67 -13.76
N ALA A 56 6.36 8.80 -14.97
CA ALA A 56 7.20 7.77 -15.59
C ALA A 56 8.42 7.47 -14.71
N THR A 57 9.14 8.51 -14.27
CA THR A 57 10.28 8.39 -13.36
C THR A 57 9.91 7.65 -12.07
N GLY A 58 8.76 7.99 -11.45
CA GLY A 58 8.30 7.31 -10.25
C GLY A 58 7.99 5.83 -10.48
N ILE A 59 7.40 5.48 -11.63
CA ILE A 59 7.12 4.10 -12.01
C ILE A 59 8.43 3.32 -12.26
N GLU A 60 9.35 3.88 -13.04
CA GLU A 60 10.66 3.28 -13.34
C GLU A 60 11.42 2.95 -12.06
N ARG A 61 11.47 3.89 -11.10
CA ARG A 61 12.08 3.65 -9.79
C ARG A 61 11.49 2.44 -9.07
N VAL A 62 10.16 2.31 -9.06
CA VAL A 62 9.48 1.18 -8.40
C VAL A 62 9.76 -0.15 -9.10
N LEU A 63 9.94 -0.13 -10.42
CA LEU A 63 10.23 -1.32 -11.23
C LEU A 63 11.69 -1.74 -11.12
N ASP A 64 12.61 -0.79 -11.15
CA ASP A 64 14.04 -1.02 -11.32
C ASP A 64 14.80 -1.11 -10.00
N GLU A 65 14.37 -0.41 -8.94
CA GLU A 65 15.00 -0.50 -7.62
C GLU A 65 14.51 -1.76 -6.89
N PRO A 66 15.36 -2.80 -6.68
CA PRO A 66 14.92 -4.08 -6.11
C PRO A 66 14.51 -3.98 -4.62
N SER A 67 14.87 -2.87 -3.97
CA SER A 67 14.53 -2.54 -2.59
C SER A 67 13.02 -2.53 -2.37
N TYR A 68 12.24 -1.91 -3.25
CA TYR A 68 10.78 -1.85 -3.13
C TYR A 68 10.13 -3.23 -3.20
N ARG A 69 10.58 -4.08 -4.14
CA ARG A 69 10.09 -5.46 -4.26
C ARG A 69 10.43 -6.29 -3.02
N SER A 70 11.63 -6.11 -2.47
CA SER A 70 12.08 -6.82 -1.27
C SER A 70 11.28 -6.39 -0.04
N ALA A 71 11.09 -5.08 0.13
CA ALA A 71 10.32 -4.50 1.22
C ALA A 71 8.85 -4.94 1.18
N VAL A 72 8.20 -4.84 0.02
CA VAL A 72 6.79 -5.20 -0.11
C VAL A 72 6.55 -6.70 0.10
N ARG A 73 7.46 -7.58 -0.33
CA ARG A 73 7.36 -9.02 -0.04
C ARG A 73 7.53 -9.32 1.44
N SER A 74 8.41 -8.59 2.11
CA SER A 74 8.54 -8.69 3.57
C SER A 74 7.24 -8.25 4.27
N PHE A 75 6.66 -7.14 3.83
CA PHE A 75 5.40 -6.63 4.37
C PHE A 75 4.21 -7.55 4.07
N GLN A 76 4.14 -8.12 2.87
CA GLN A 76 3.13 -9.09 2.47
C GLN A 76 3.11 -10.28 3.42
N ARG A 77 4.28 -10.86 3.75
CA ARG A 77 4.37 -11.95 4.72
C ARG A 77 3.80 -11.57 6.08
N ARG A 78 4.00 -10.32 6.52
CA ARG A 78 3.42 -9.81 7.76
C ARG A 78 1.90 -9.69 7.67
N ILE A 79 1.36 -9.21 6.56
CA ILE A 79 -0.10 -9.15 6.33
C ILE A 79 -0.71 -10.56 6.34
N LEU A 80 -0.11 -11.49 5.60
CA LEU A 80 -0.61 -12.87 5.49
C LEU A 80 -0.47 -13.65 6.80
N GLY A 81 0.46 -13.24 7.67
CA GLY A 81 0.62 -13.77 9.02
C GLY A 81 -0.24 -13.08 10.09
N LEU A 82 -1.11 -12.12 9.74
CA LEU A 82 -2.03 -11.53 10.69
C LEU A 82 -3.04 -12.60 11.18
N PRO A 83 -3.51 -12.50 12.45
CA PRO A 83 -4.53 -13.41 12.95
C PRO A 83 -5.77 -13.43 12.05
N ALA A 84 -6.35 -14.61 11.87
CA ALA A 84 -7.64 -14.73 11.19
C ALA A 84 -8.71 -13.92 11.92
N LEU A 85 -9.74 -13.45 11.19
CA LEU A 85 -10.83 -12.68 11.77
C LEU A 85 -11.51 -13.40 12.96
N ALA A 86 -11.54 -14.74 12.93
CA ALA A 86 -12.06 -15.54 14.03
C ALA A 86 -11.28 -15.36 15.36
N ALA A 87 -9.98 -15.07 15.30
CA ALA A 87 -9.20 -14.77 16.50
C ALA A 87 -9.58 -13.41 17.13
N PHE A 88 -10.22 -12.53 16.35
CA PHE A 88 -10.62 -11.21 16.83
C PHE A 88 -11.72 -11.29 17.89
N THR A 89 -12.66 -12.23 17.77
CA THR A 89 -13.74 -12.39 18.76
C THR A 89 -13.18 -12.85 20.10
N SER A 90 -12.26 -13.82 20.09
CA SER A 90 -11.55 -14.26 21.30
C SER A 90 -10.71 -13.15 21.91
N ALA A 91 -10.03 -12.34 21.09
CA ALA A 91 -9.25 -11.20 21.57
C ALA A 91 -10.15 -10.14 22.23
N LEU A 92 -11.30 -9.83 21.64
CA LEU A 92 -12.26 -8.90 22.25
C LEU A 92 -12.84 -9.43 23.56
N ALA A 93 -13.18 -10.72 23.60
CA ALA A 93 -13.71 -11.35 24.80
C ALA A 93 -12.71 -11.32 25.98
N SER A 94 -11.41 -11.28 25.71
CA SER A 94 -10.37 -11.17 26.75
C SER A 94 -10.18 -9.77 27.34
N LEU A 95 -10.86 -8.75 26.82
CA LEU A 95 -10.75 -7.36 27.29
C LEU A 95 -11.80 -6.97 28.34
N VAL A 96 -12.75 -7.86 28.64
CA VAL A 96 -13.83 -7.69 29.62
C VAL A 96 -13.78 -8.81 30.64
#